data_AF-A0A8T5FF69-F1
#
_entry.id   AF-A0A8T5FF69-F1
#
_cell.length_a   1.000
_cell.length_b   1.000
_cell.length_c   1.000
_cell.angle_alpha   90.00
_cell.angle_beta   90.00
_cell.angle_gamma   90.00
#
_symmetry.space_group_name_H-M   'P 1'
#
loop_
_entity.id
_entity.type
_entity.pdbx_description
1 polymer ?
#
loop_
_entity_poly.entity_id
_entity_poly.type
_entity_poly.pdbx_seq_one_letter_code
_entity_poly.pdbx_strand_id
1 'polypeptide(L)'
;MAAKKSTKVEQSFESKLWDTAELLRGKVAPSAYKDIALGLLFLKFISYWFDQRRAEIKENNKKASEKELNYLLNLKDSYSSKGVFFLKEGDKWDDLV
;
A
#
# COMPACT_ATOMS: atom_id res chain seq x y z
N MET A 1 -24.28 37.44 27.15
CA MET A 1 -24.33 36.62 25.92
C MET A 1 -23.08 35.75 25.88
N ALA A 2 -23.21 34.43 26.04
CA ALA A 2 -22.08 33.51 26.05
C ALA A 2 -21.59 33.25 24.62
N ALA A 3 -20.32 33.55 24.35
CA ALA A 3 -19.69 33.29 23.06
C ALA A 3 -19.62 31.77 22.81
N LYS A 4 -20.26 31.31 21.73
CA LYS A 4 -20.10 29.95 21.21
C LYS A 4 -18.65 29.78 20.76
N LYS A 5 -17.85 29.09 21.57
CA LYS A 5 -16.49 28.67 21.22
C LYS A 5 -16.63 27.64 20.09
N SER A 6 -16.25 27.99 18.86
CA SER A 6 -16.21 27.07 17.73
C SER A 6 -15.05 26.10 17.92
N THR A 7 -15.34 24.93 18.49
CA THR A 7 -14.40 23.83 18.56
C THR A 7 -14.13 23.36 17.13
N LYS A 8 -12.96 23.67 16.58
CA LYS A 8 -12.47 23.02 15.36
C LYS A 8 -12.32 21.53 15.67
N VAL A 9 -13.27 20.73 15.20
CA VAL A 9 -13.14 19.28 15.23
C VAL A 9 -12.06 18.94 14.20
N GLU A 10 -10.90 18.49 14.66
CA GLU A 10 -9.89 17.94 13.77
C GLU A 10 -10.47 16.70 13.10
N GLN A 11 -10.67 16.81 11.80
CA GLN A 11 -11.23 15.73 11.00
C GLN A 11 -10.28 14.54 11.00
N SER A 12 -10.79 13.34 11.32
CA SER A 12 -9.97 12.12 11.37
C SER A 12 -9.41 11.79 9.98
N PHE A 13 -8.32 11.01 9.94
CA PHE A 13 -7.68 10.61 8.68
C PHE A 13 -8.64 9.80 7.79
N GLU A 14 -9.44 8.92 8.39
CA GLU A 14 -10.45 8.12 7.72
C GLU A 14 -11.53 8.99 7.09
N SER A 15 -11.98 10.03 7.81
CA SER A 15 -12.96 10.98 7.28
C SER A 15 -12.40 11.78 6.10
N LYS A 16 -11.13 12.19 6.15
CA LYS A 16 -10.47 12.84 5.00
C LYS A 16 -10.34 11.90 3.79
N LEU A 17 -9.98 10.63 4.03
CA LEU A 17 -9.92 9.62 2.97
C LEU A 17 -11.29 9.38 2.33
N TRP A 18 -12.32 9.26 3.16
CA TRP A 18 -13.70 9.09 2.71
C TRP A 18 -14.16 10.25 1.84
N ASP A 19 -13.96 11.49 2.31
CA ASP A 19 -14.35 12.69 1.58
C ASP A 19 -13.59 12.82 0.26
N THR A 20 -12.30 12.50 0.26
CA THR A 20 -11.48 12.49 -0.96
C THR A 20 -11.98 11.44 -1.95
N ALA A 21 -12.35 10.27 -1.45
CA ALA A 21 -12.87 9.19 -2.28
C ALA A 21 -14.24 9.55 -2.88
N GLU A 22 -15.14 10.19 -2.13
CA GLU A 22 -16.43 10.65 -2.65
C GLU A 22 -16.24 11.75 -3.71
N LEU A 23 -15.28 12.66 -3.51
CA LEU A 23 -14.93 13.71 -4.46
C LEU A 23 -14.35 13.15 -5.78
N LEU A 24 -13.49 12.13 -5.70
CA LEU A 24 -12.85 11.50 -6.86
C LEU A 24 -13.73 10.48 -7.60
N ARG A 25 -14.79 9.97 -6.96
CA ARG A 25 -15.70 8.98 -7.59
C ARG A 25 -16.35 9.51 -8.87
N GLY A 26 -16.60 10.82 -8.95
CA GLY A 26 -17.27 11.45 -10.09
C GLY A 26 -18.62 10.81 -10.40
N LYS A 27 -18.83 10.38 -11.65
CA LYS A 27 -20.09 9.79 -12.14
C LYS A 27 -20.22 8.27 -11.91
N VAL A 28 -19.22 7.63 -11.30
CA VAL A 28 -19.24 6.17 -11.08
C VAL A 28 -20.23 5.85 -9.95
N ALA A 29 -21.05 4.81 -10.15
CA ALA A 29 -21.94 4.34 -9.10
C ALA A 29 -21.13 3.82 -7.90
N PRO A 30 -21.54 4.06 -6.64
CA PRO A 30 -20.80 3.61 -5.47
C PRO A 30 -20.51 2.10 -5.46
N SER A 31 -21.42 1.29 -6.00
CA SER A 31 -21.25 -0.17 -6.12
C SER A 31 -20.07 -0.58 -7.01
N ALA A 32 -19.73 0.19 -8.03
CA ALA A 32 -18.59 -0.08 -8.92
C ALA A 32 -17.31 0.62 -8.43
N TYR A 33 -17.45 1.79 -7.82
CA TYR A 33 -16.30 2.54 -7.30
C TYR A 33 -15.58 1.82 -6.15
N LYS A 34 -16.34 1.07 -5.32
CA LYS A 34 -15.75 0.27 -4.24
C LYS A 34 -14.68 -0.70 -4.75
N ASP A 35 -14.89 -1.31 -5.92
CA ASP A 35 -13.99 -2.34 -6.45
C ASP A 35 -12.70 -1.69 -6.95
N ILE A 36 -12.79 -0.49 -7.52
CA ILE A 36 -11.63 0.33 -7.92
C ILE A 36 -10.84 0.79 -6.69
N ALA A 37 -11.52 1.42 -5.73
CA ALA A 37 -10.88 1.98 -4.54
C ALA A 37 -10.23 0.90 -3.67
N LEU A 38 -10.94 -0.21 -3.43
CA LEU A 38 -10.39 -1.35 -2.68
C LEU A 38 -9.30 -2.09 -3.45
N GLY A 39 -9.42 -2.21 -4.78
CA GLY A 39 -8.37 -2.78 -5.63
C GLY A 39 -7.06 -1.99 -5.56
N LEU A 40 -7.14 -0.65 -5.66
CA LEU A 40 -5.99 0.23 -5.52
C LEU A 40 -5.41 0.21 -4.10
N LEU A 41 -6.26 0.22 -3.07
CA LEU A 41 -5.80 0.10 -1.68
C LEU A 41 -5.10 -1.23 -1.44
N PHE A 42 -5.65 -2.33 -1.97
CA PHE A 42 -5.05 -3.65 -1.90
C PHE A 42 -3.70 -3.68 -2.61
N LEU A 43 -3.60 -3.12 -3.82
CA LEU A 43 -2.33 -3.03 -4.54
C LEU A 43 -1.27 -2.24 -3.77
N LYS A 44 -1.64 -1.09 -3.19
CA LYS A 44 -0.76 -0.31 -2.32
C LYS A 44 -0.30 -1.11 -1.11
N PHE A 45 -1.23 -1.83 -0.48
CA PHE A 45 -0.95 -2.66 0.69
C PHE A 45 0.04 -3.79 0.36
N ILE A 46 -0.19 -4.58 -0.69
CA ILE A 46 0.71 -5.68 -1.05
C ILE A 46 2.08 -5.17 -1.52
N SER A 47 2.12 -4.01 -2.21
CA SER A 47 3.38 -3.37 -2.61
C SER A 47 4.22 -2.98 -1.41
N TYR A 48 3.60 -2.35 -0.41
CA TYR A 48 4.27 -1.99 0.83
C TYR A 48 4.89 -3.22 1.53
N TRP A 49 4.13 -4.30 1.70
CA TRP A 49 4.64 -5.51 2.35
C TRP A 49 5.72 -6.22 1.54
N PHE A 50 5.62 -6.20 0.21
CA PHE A 50 6.65 -6.73 -0.67
C PHE A 50 7.98 -5.98 -0.49
N ASP A 51 7.94 -4.65 -0.41
CA ASP A 51 9.13 -3.83 -0.20
C ASP A 51 9.74 -4.01 1.19
N GLN A 52 8.89 -4.08 2.23
CA GLN A 52 9.35 -4.41 3.59
C GLN A 52 10.06 -5.78 3.59
N ARG A 53 9.46 -6.78 2.96
CA ARG A 53 10.07 -8.11 2.87
C ARG A 53 11.38 -8.11 2.09
N ARG A 54 11.47 -7.34 1.00
CA ARG A 54 12.74 -7.13 0.27
C ARG A 54 13.81 -6.51 1.15
N ALA A 55 13.46 -5.50 1.94
CA ALA A 55 14.38 -4.85 2.87
C ALA A 55 14.88 -5.84 3.93
N GLU A 56 13.99 -6.64 4.52
CA GLU A 56 14.35 -7.69 5.48
C GLU A 56 15.30 -8.73 4.87
N ILE A 57 15.05 -9.18 3.63
CA ILE A 57 15.93 -10.16 2.95
C ILE A 57 17.32 -9.56 2.77
N LYS A 58 17.43 -8.30 2.36
CA LYS A 58 18.71 -7.59 2.24
C LYS A 58 19.41 -7.45 3.59
N GLU A 59 18.64 -7.13 4.64
CA GLU A 59 19.19 -6.92 5.97
C GLU A 59 19.75 -8.21 6.58
N ASN A 60 19.01 -9.31 6.44
CA ASN A 60 19.40 -10.62 6.96
C ASN A 60 20.59 -11.23 6.20
N ASN A 61 20.83 -10.79 4.96
CA ASN A 61 21.86 -11.34 4.08
C ASN A 61 22.95 -10.30 3.72
N LYS A 62 23.26 -9.35 4.62
CA LYS A 62 24.30 -8.31 4.40
C LYS A 62 25.68 -8.84 4.00
N LYS A 63 26.01 -10.08 4.37
CA LYS A 63 27.31 -10.71 4.06
C LYS A 63 27.28 -11.61 2.82
N ALA A 64 26.10 -11.81 2.22
CA ALA A 64 25.97 -12.63 1.02
C ALA A 64 26.57 -11.90 -0.19
N SER A 65 27.02 -12.66 -1.18
CA SER A 65 27.44 -12.09 -2.46
C SER A 65 26.23 -11.47 -3.19
N GLU A 66 26.49 -10.54 -4.10
CA GLU A 66 25.43 -9.92 -4.92
C GLU A 66 24.60 -10.96 -5.69
N LYS A 67 25.22 -12.05 -6.15
CA LYS A 67 24.54 -13.14 -6.87
C LYS A 67 23.57 -13.89 -5.96
N GLU A 68 23.99 -14.23 -4.75
CA GLU A 68 23.14 -14.92 -3.76
C GLU A 68 21.99 -14.02 -3.31
N LEU A 69 22.28 -12.75 -3.04
CA LEU A 69 21.26 -11.79 -2.64
C LEU A 69 20.21 -11.60 -3.76
N ASN A 70 20.64 -11.43 -5.01
CA ASN A 70 19.73 -11.32 -6.15
C ASN A 70 18.92 -12.60 -6.35
N TYR A 71 19.50 -13.77 -6.13
CA TYR A 71 18.76 -15.03 -6.16
C TYR A 71 17.64 -15.04 -5.10
N LEU A 72 17.97 -14.72 -3.85
CA LEU A 72 16.99 -14.70 -2.74
C LEU A 72 15.87 -13.68 -2.96
N LEU A 73 16.20 -12.51 -3.50
CA LEU A 73 15.24 -11.45 -3.80
C LEU A 73 14.27 -11.82 -4.93
N ASN A 74 14.66 -12.71 -5.84
CA ASN A 74 13.80 -13.15 -6.95
C ASN A 74 13.18 -14.53 -6.69
N LEU A 75 13.48 -15.16 -5.55
CA LEU A 75 12.89 -16.42 -5.12
C LEU A 75 11.52 -16.18 -4.46
N LYS A 76 10.44 -16.65 -5.09
CA LYS A 76 9.05 -16.46 -4.62
C LYS A 76 8.82 -16.99 -3.19
N ASP A 77 9.43 -18.12 -2.85
CA ASP A 77 9.27 -18.76 -1.54
C ASP A 77 9.81 -17.90 -0.38
N SER A 78 10.79 -17.04 -0.65
CA SER A 78 11.30 -16.07 0.31
C SER A 78 10.21 -15.10 0.81
N TYR A 79 9.16 -14.91 0.03
CA TYR A 79 8.03 -14.02 0.33
C TYR A 79 6.83 -14.82 0.86
N SER A 80 6.47 -15.91 0.17
CA SER A 80 5.30 -16.72 0.53
C SER A 80 5.43 -17.36 1.92
N SER A 81 6.65 -17.69 2.36
CA SER A 81 6.94 -18.17 3.73
C SER A 81 6.58 -17.18 4.85
N LYS A 82 6.40 -15.89 4.52
CA LYS A 82 5.95 -14.83 5.42
C LYS A 82 4.55 -14.32 5.11
N GLY A 83 3.81 -15.00 4.22
CA GLY A 83 2.48 -14.55 3.78
C GLY A 83 2.51 -13.30 2.92
N VAL A 84 3.67 -12.96 2.31
CA VAL A 84 3.82 -11.80 1.43
C VAL A 84 3.68 -12.24 -0.02
N PHE A 85 2.90 -11.49 -0.80
CA PHE A 85 2.77 -11.71 -2.23
C PHE A 85 4.07 -11.32 -2.94
N PHE A 86 4.52 -12.18 -3.86
CA PHE A 86 5.63 -11.83 -4.75
C PHE A 86 5.11 -11.03 -5.94
N LEU A 87 5.64 -9.82 -6.12
CA LEU A 87 5.28 -8.92 -7.21
C LEU A 87 6.37 -8.93 -8.28
N LYS A 88 5.95 -8.94 -9.55
CA LYS A 88 6.86 -8.76 -10.68
C LYS A 88 7.11 -7.27 -10.90
N GLU A 89 8.08 -6.97 -11.76
CA GLU A 89 8.28 -5.62 -12.26
C GLU A 89 7.06 -5.18 -13.09
N GLY A 90 6.55 -3.98 -12.83
CA GLY A 90 5.31 -3.48 -13.43
C GLY A 90 4.05 -3.74 -12.59
N ASP A 91 4.12 -4.59 -11.56
CA ASP A 91 2.97 -4.95 -10.71
C ASP A 91 2.96 -4.18 -9.37
N LYS A 92 3.86 -3.23 -9.14
CA LYS A 92 3.91 -2.46 -7.88
C LYS A 92 3.13 -1.17 -8.00
N TRP A 93 2.70 -0.65 -6.85
CA TRP A 93 2.08 0.67 -6.74
C TRP A 93 2.92 1.78 -7.38
N ASP A 94 4.24 1.76 -7.18
CA ASP A 94 5.15 2.76 -7.72
C ASP A 94 5.29 2.69 -9.25
N ASP A 95 4.90 1.58 -9.88
CA ASP A 95 4.94 1.42 -11.34
C ASP A 95 3.68 2.03 -12.01
N LEU A 96 2.68 2.45 -11.24
CA LEU A 96 1.46 3.12 -11.74
C LEU A 96 1.62 4.65 -11.89
N VAL A 97 2.67 5.23 -11.32
CA VAL A 97 2.85 6.69 -11.17
C VAL A 97 3.98 7.20 -12.06
#